data_AF-A0A5K0WX11-F1
#
_entry.id   AF-A0A5K0WX11-F1
#
_cell.length_a   1.000
_cell.length_b   1.000
_cell.length_c   1.000
_cell.angle_alpha   90.00
_cell.angle_beta   90.00
_cell.angle_gamma   90.00
#
_symmetry.space_group_name_H-M   'P 1'
#
loop_
_entity.id
_entity.type
_entity.pdbx_description
1 polymer ?
#
loop_
_entity_poly.entity_id
_entity_poly.type
_entity_poly.pdbx_seq_one_letter_code
_entity_poly.pdbx_strand_id
1 'polypeptide(L)' 'CNTKLLLATLCTRSIQTREGNIIKALDCNAAVASRDALAKTVYSRLFD' A
#
# COMPACT_ATOMS: atom_id res chain seq x y z
N CYS A 1 10.40 7.79 -8.08
CA CYS A 1 9.29 6.86 -7.76
C CYS A 1 9.02 5.93 -8.93
N ASN A 2 8.92 4.62 -8.69
CA ASN A 2 8.48 3.66 -9.70
C ASN A 2 6.94 3.55 -9.64
N THR A 3 6.26 4.00 -10.69
CA THR A 3 4.80 4.05 -10.75
C THR A 3 4.15 2.67 -10.73
N LYS A 4 4.77 1.68 -11.39
CA LYS A 4 4.29 0.30 -11.38
C LYS A 4 4.38 -0.32 -9.99
N LEU A 5 5.48 -0.03 -9.29
CA LEU A 5 5.67 -0.47 -7.91
C LEU A 5 4.64 0.19 -6.97
N LEU A 6 4.41 1.49 -7.12
CA LEU A 6 3.41 2.22 -6.32
C LEU A 6 2.01 1.64 -6.51
N LEU A 7 1.60 1.37 -7.75
CA LEU A 7 0.32 0.74 -8.05
C LEU A 7 0.22 -0.64 -7.40
N ALA A 8 1.26 -1.47 -7.52
CA ALA A 8 1.29 -2.78 -6.89
C ALA A 8 1.16 -2.68 -5.36
N THR A 9 1.85 -1.73 -4.71
CA THR A 9 1.75 -1.52 -3.26
C THR A 9 0.37 -1.02 -2.82
N LEU A 10 -0.29 -0.16 -3.61
CA LEU A 10 -1.61 0.37 -3.28
C LEU A 10 -2.74 -0.64 -3.54
N CYS A 11 -2.58 -1.53 -4.52
CA CYS A 11 -3.63 -2.47 -4.93
C CYS A 11 -3.41 -3.91 -4.46
N THR A 12 -2.29 -4.21 -3.80
CA THR A 12 -2.03 -5.55 -3.28
C THR A 12 -1.55 -5.50 -1.85
N ARG A 13 -1.81 -6.58 -1.11
CA ARG A 13 -1.30 -6.80 0.24
C ARG A 13 -0.30 -7.94 0.21
N SER A 14 0.89 -7.64 0.70
CA SER A 14 1.92 -8.62 1.01
C SER A 14 1.67 -9.21 2.39
N ILE A 15 1.46 -10.52 2.48
CA ILE A 15 1.24 -11.25 3.72
C ILE A 15 2.46 -12.14 3.94
N GLN A 16 3.32 -11.73 4.86
CA GLN A 16 4.49 -12.52 5.25
C GLN A 16 4.02 -13.71 6.10
N THR A 17 4.30 -14.92 5.65
CA THR A 17 4.08 -16.16 6.40
C THR A 17 5.44 -16.80 6.72
N ARG A 18 5.44 -17.81 7.60
CA ARG A 18 6.68 -18.53 7.95
C ARG A 18 7.33 -19.20 6.74
N GLU A 19 6.53 -19.61 5.75
CA GLU A 19 6.99 -20.34 4.56
C GLU A 19 7.21 -19.45 3.34
N GLY A 20 6.85 -18.16 3.41
CA GLY A 20 7.06 -17.25 2.29
C GLY A 20 6.25 -15.96 2.37
N ASN A 21 5.99 -15.40 1.20
CA ASN A 21 5.23 -14.16 1.07
C ASN A 21 4.08 -14.36 0.09
N ILE A 22 2.86 -14.14 0.56
CA ILE A 22 1.65 -14.26 -0.23
C ILE A 22 1.22 -12.86 -0.66
N ILE A 23 1.12 -12.63 -1.97
CA ILE A 23 0.60 -11.38 -2.52
C ILE A 23 -0.88 -11.59 -2.86
N LYS A 24 -1.76 -10.78 -2.26
CA LYS A 24 -3.20 -10.82 -2.53
C LYS A 24 -3.67 -9.48 -3.07
N ALA A 25 -4.53 -9.48 -4.09
CA ALA A 25 -5.18 -8.26 -4.55
C ALA A 25 -6.12 -7.70 -3.48
N LEU A 26 -6.11 -6.38 -3.33
CA LEU A 26 -7.03 -5.64 -2.48
C LEU A 26 -8.33 -5.37 -3.23
N ASP A 27 -9.43 -5.31 -2.49
CA ASP A 27 -10.67 -4.74 -3.01
C ASP A 27 -10.53 -3.22 -3.23
N CYS A 28 -11.46 -2.65 -4.00
CA CYS A 28 -11.42 -1.23 -4.36
C CYS A 28 -11.41 -0.32 -3.13
N ASN A 29 -12.18 -0.66 -2.09
CA ASN A 29 -12.28 0.16 -0.88
C ASN A 29 -10.98 0.11 -0.07
N ALA A 30 -10.37 -1.07 0.05
CA ALA A 30 -9.08 -1.23 0.72
C ALA A 30 -7.94 -0.52 -0.05
N ALA A 31 -7.98 -0.51 -1.38
CA ALA A 31 -7.01 0.24 -2.18
C ALA A 31 -7.14 1.76 -1.99
N VAL A 32 -8.37 2.28 -1.93
CA VAL A 32 -8.64 3.69 -1.60
C VAL A 32 -8.14 4.03 -0.20
N ALA A 33 -8.42 3.19 0.79
CA ALA A 33 -7.93 3.39 2.16
C ALA A 33 -6.39 3.40 2.23
N SER A 34 -5.72 2.53 1.46
CA SER A 34 -4.26 2.48 1.35
C SER A 34 -3.68 3.79 0.80
N ARG A 35 -4.31 4.34 -0.26
CA ARG A 35 -3.93 5.64 -0.83
C ARG A 35 -4.08 6.77 0.19
N ASP A 36 -5.21 6.81 0.89
CA ASP A 36 -5.48 7.88 1.85
C ASP A 36 -4.57 7.80 3.07
N ALA A 37 -4.22 6.59 3.53
CA ALA A 37 -3.24 6.38 4.57
C ALA A 37 -1.85 6.88 4.13
N LEU A 38 -1.41 6.53 2.92
CA LEU A 38 -0.15 7.03 2.37
C LEU A 38 -0.12 8.56 2.32
N ALA A 39 -1.19 9.19 1.83
CA ALA A 39 -1.29 10.65 1.78
C ALA A 39 -1.17 11.25 3.19
N LYS A 40 -1.91 10.74 4.18
CA LYS A 40 -1.81 11.19 5.57
C LYS A 40 -0.39 11.08 6.11
N THR A 41 0.28 9.95 5.91
CA THR A 41 1.67 9.77 6.36
C THR A 41 2.62 10.76 5.70
N VAL A 42 2.51 10.96 4.38
CA VAL A 42 3.37 11.92 3.66
C VAL A 42 3.13 13.34 4.15
N TYR A 43 1.87 13.76 4.29
CA TYR A 43 1.53 15.08 4.79
C TYR A 43 2.00 15.29 6.23
N SER A 44 1.76 14.32 7.11
CA SER A 44 2.28 14.39 8.48
C SER A 44 3.79 14.54 8.49
N ARG A 45 4.54 13.79 7.68
CA ARG A 45 6.01 13.91 7.60
C ARG A 45 6.52 15.22 6.97
N LEU A 46 5.70 15.87 6.14
CA LEU A 46 6.07 17.12 5.48
C LEU A 46 5.90 18.33 6.41
N PHE A 47 4.94 18.24 7.33
CA PHE A 47 4.57 19.30 8.27
C PHE A 47 4.93 18.96 9.73
N ASP A 48 5.64 17.85 9.96
CA ASP A 48 6.41 17.54 11.18
C ASP A 48 7.73 18.32 11.15
#